data_AF-A0A7J6A2D5-F1
#
_entry.id   AF-A0A7J6A2D5-F1
#
_cell.length_a   1.000
_cell.length_b   1.000
_cell.length_c   1.000
_cell.angle_alpha   90.00
_cell.angle_beta   90.00
_cell.angle_gamma   90.00
#
_symmetry.space_group_name_H-M   'P 1'
#
loop_
_entity.id
_entity.type
_entity.pdbx_description
1 polymer ?
#
loop_
_entity_poly.entity_id
_entity_poly.type
_entity_poly.pdbx_seq_one_letter_code
_entity_poly.pdbx_strand_id
1 'polypeptide(L)'
;MTSTRTGNRKSFSSPCLCIADVRMASAVERTDDLVREYLIYRGFTSALKHLDTDIKADKEKGFRVDKIIDQLHQFIQSFDLAGLKEYWSYLDHRFFSRLEDVYRPTVNKLRTSLFRYYLVFSVQSKNLEKTQEFFQKQAVDLQGQAEWRDWFILPFISAPEQNPSFSPYFSRQWADTFLVSLHNFLSVLFRCMHILPVLYLRTFQGWNLYLLSSN
;
A
#
# COMPACT_ATOMS: atom_id res chain seq x y z
N MET A 1 -48.91 -31.59 -33.39
CA MET A 1 -47.49 -32.00 -33.43
C MET A 1 -46.84 -31.07 -34.43
N THR A 2 -45.98 -30.10 -34.11
CA THR A 2 -44.99 -29.88 -33.05
C THR A 2 -44.99 -28.36 -32.78
N SER A 3 -45.18 -27.93 -31.54
CA SER A 3 -45.04 -26.51 -31.17
C SER A 3 -44.02 -26.40 -30.05
N THR A 4 -42.83 -25.95 -30.45
CA THR A 4 -41.66 -25.70 -29.62
C THR A 4 -41.92 -24.54 -28.68
N ARG A 5 -42.05 -24.87 -27.38
CA ARG A 5 -42.20 -23.94 -26.27
C ARG A 5 -40.82 -23.42 -25.87
N THR A 6 -40.42 -22.28 -26.41
CA THR A 6 -39.14 -21.62 -26.10
C THR A 6 -39.33 -20.49 -25.09
N GLY A 7 -38.52 -20.52 -24.03
CA GLY A 7 -37.88 -19.31 -23.51
C GLY A 7 -38.67 -18.41 -22.57
N ASN A 8 -38.90 -18.87 -21.34
CA ASN A 8 -39.21 -18.01 -20.21
C ASN A 8 -37.89 -17.34 -19.72
N ARG A 9 -37.58 -16.11 -20.18
CA ARG A 9 -36.52 -15.28 -19.58
C ARG A 9 -37.16 -14.17 -18.77
N LYS A 10 -37.18 -14.36 -17.45
CA LYS A 10 -37.44 -13.31 -16.47
C LYS A 10 -36.39 -12.20 -16.63
N SER A 11 -36.81 -11.04 -17.07
CA SER A 11 -36.04 -9.79 -17.01
C SER A 11 -35.98 -9.31 -15.55
N PHE A 12 -35.03 -9.83 -14.78
CA PHE A 12 -34.59 -9.15 -13.56
C PHE A 12 -33.65 -8.01 -13.98
N SER A 13 -34.23 -6.83 -14.18
CA SER A 13 -33.48 -5.58 -14.08
C SER A 13 -32.95 -5.46 -12.67
N SER A 14 -31.65 -5.67 -12.48
CA SER A 14 -30.92 -5.32 -11.26
C SER A 14 -30.07 -4.09 -11.53
N PRO A 15 -30.53 -2.88 -11.17
CA PRO A 15 -29.73 -1.65 -11.28
C PRO A 15 -28.84 -1.44 -10.05
N CYS A 16 -28.06 -2.44 -9.63
CA CYS A 16 -27.34 -2.38 -8.34
C CYS A 16 -25.81 -2.42 -8.41
N LEU A 17 -25.18 -2.52 -9.58
CA LEU A 17 -23.72 -2.64 -9.62
C LEU A 17 -22.97 -1.30 -9.73
N CYS A 18 -23.63 -0.21 -10.11
CA CYS A 18 -22.97 1.09 -10.31
C CYS A 18 -22.94 1.98 -9.06
N ILE A 19 -23.64 1.62 -7.98
CA ILE A 19 -23.79 2.44 -6.76
C ILE A 19 -22.74 2.09 -5.68
N ALA A 20 -22.01 0.98 -5.84
CA ALA A 20 -21.05 0.52 -4.84
C ALA A 20 -19.73 1.33 -4.83
N ASP A 21 -19.32 1.89 -5.97
CA ASP A 21 -18.03 2.60 -6.07
C ASP A 21 -18.04 4.02 -5.47
N VAL A 22 -19.21 4.63 -5.27
CA VAL A 22 -19.33 5.99 -4.70
C VAL A 22 -19.35 5.96 -3.15
N ARG A 23 -19.46 4.80 -2.50
CA ARG A 23 -19.70 4.74 -1.04
C ARG A 23 -18.45 4.58 -0.16
N MET A 24 -17.27 4.29 -0.68
CA MET A 24 -16.11 3.95 0.16
C MET A 24 -15.27 5.15 0.63
N ALA A 25 -15.33 6.31 -0.05
CA ALA A 25 -14.80 7.56 0.49
C ALA A 25 -15.60 8.07 1.70
N SER A 26 -16.85 7.62 1.85
CA SER A 26 -17.84 8.26 2.74
C SER A 26 -17.99 7.65 4.15
N ALA A 27 -17.21 6.64 4.54
CA ALA A 27 -17.36 6.02 5.87
C ALA A 27 -16.55 6.73 6.97
N VAL A 28 -15.31 7.12 6.64
CA VAL A 28 -14.44 7.90 7.53
C VAL A 28 -14.99 9.32 7.65
N GLU A 29 -15.33 9.96 6.52
CA GLU A 29 -15.97 11.29 6.52
C GLU A 29 -17.29 11.29 7.33
N ARG A 30 -18.14 10.26 7.17
CA ARG A 30 -19.35 10.13 8.01
C ARG A 30 -19.04 9.96 9.50
N THR A 31 -17.96 9.28 9.84
CA THR A 31 -17.58 9.09 11.25
C THR A 31 -17.02 10.39 11.82
N ASP A 32 -16.20 11.11 11.06
CA ASP A 32 -15.68 12.42 11.43
C ASP A 32 -16.80 13.45 11.62
N ASP A 33 -17.84 13.40 10.77
CA ASP A 33 -19.03 14.24 10.92
C ASP A 33 -19.80 13.91 12.20
N LEU A 34 -19.98 12.63 12.54
CA LEU A 34 -20.61 12.23 13.80
C LEU A 34 -19.80 12.65 15.03
N VAL A 35 -18.47 12.54 14.97
CA VAL A 35 -17.58 13.00 16.04
C VAL A 35 -17.64 14.52 16.16
N ARG A 36 -17.67 15.25 15.04
CA ARG A 36 -17.83 16.71 15.01
C ARG A 36 -19.15 17.14 15.64
N GLU A 37 -20.26 16.51 15.27
CA GLU A 37 -21.57 16.77 15.87
C GLU A 37 -21.59 16.49 17.39
N TYR A 38 -20.97 15.38 17.82
CA TYR A 38 -20.85 15.04 19.24
C TYR A 38 -20.05 16.09 20.03
N LEU A 39 -18.90 16.53 19.51
CA LEU A 39 -18.05 17.53 20.16
C LEU A 39 -18.74 18.90 20.23
N ILE A 40 -19.51 19.27 19.20
CA ILE A 40 -20.32 20.49 19.19
C ILE A 40 -21.41 20.40 20.28
N TYR A 41 -22.16 19.30 20.33
CA TYR A 41 -23.25 19.12 21.31
C TYR A 41 -22.75 19.21 22.76
N ARG A 42 -21.56 18.67 23.06
CA ARG A 42 -20.97 18.70 24.41
C ARG A 42 -20.27 20.02 24.75
N GLY A 43 -20.08 20.92 23.78
CA GLY A 43 -19.37 22.18 23.98
C GLY A 43 -17.85 22.05 24.06
N PHE A 44 -17.26 20.95 23.57
CA PHE A 44 -15.82 20.72 23.56
C PHE A 44 -15.13 21.44 22.40
N THR A 45 -15.24 22.77 22.37
CA THR A 45 -14.76 23.61 21.26
C THR A 45 -13.24 23.57 21.08
N SER A 46 -12.47 23.38 22.15
CA SER A 46 -11.01 23.17 22.08
C SER A 46 -10.66 21.83 21.42
N ALA A 47 -11.33 20.74 21.81
CA ALA A 47 -11.12 19.43 21.22
C ALA A 47 -11.56 19.40 19.74
N LEU A 48 -12.66 20.08 19.40
CA LEU A 48 -13.12 20.25 18.03
C LEU A 48 -12.10 21.00 17.17
N LYS A 49 -11.50 22.08 17.70
CA LYS A 49 -10.47 22.84 16.97
C LYS A 49 -9.20 22.02 16.74
N HIS A 50 -8.79 21.22 17.73
CA HIS A 50 -7.68 20.30 17.56
C HIS A 50 -8.03 19.20 16.55
N LEU A 51 -9.21 18.59 16.64
CA LEU A 51 -9.68 17.60 15.67
C LEU A 51 -9.71 18.17 14.25
N ASP A 52 -10.23 19.39 14.04
CA ASP A 52 -10.26 20.03 12.72
C ASP A 52 -8.85 20.38 12.22
N THR A 53 -7.94 20.75 13.13
CA THR A 53 -6.55 21.02 12.80
C THR A 53 -5.85 19.72 12.42
N ASP A 54 -6.07 18.66 13.18
CA ASP A 54 -5.52 17.33 12.92
C ASP A 54 -6.10 16.76 11.64
N ILE A 55 -7.40 16.89 11.35
CA ILE A 55 -8.03 16.47 10.07
C ILE A 55 -7.52 17.30 8.89
N LYS A 56 -7.15 18.57 9.08
CA LYS A 56 -6.55 19.42 8.02
C LYS A 56 -5.05 19.17 7.86
N ALA A 57 -4.35 18.89 8.94
CA ALA A 57 -2.95 18.48 8.98
C ALA A 57 -2.77 17.02 8.54
N ASP A 58 -3.84 16.25 8.63
CA ASP A 58 -4.02 14.93 8.05
C ASP A 58 -4.03 15.08 6.54
N LYS A 59 -2.81 15.14 6.00
CA LYS A 59 -2.51 15.07 4.57
C LYS A 59 -2.94 13.71 3.98
N GLU A 60 -3.44 12.77 4.80
CA GLU A 60 -3.90 11.44 4.39
C GLU A 60 -5.40 11.41 4.01
N LYS A 61 -6.02 12.57 3.69
CA LYS A 61 -7.32 12.64 3.00
C LYS A 61 -7.39 11.90 1.66
N GLY A 62 -6.27 11.39 1.18
CA GLY A 62 -6.27 10.12 0.49
C GLY A 62 -4.95 9.43 0.75
N PHE A 63 -4.98 8.24 1.34
CA PHE A 63 -3.95 7.23 1.11
C PHE A 63 -3.91 6.89 -0.38
N ARG A 64 -3.41 7.83 -1.18
CA ARG A 64 -3.16 7.66 -2.58
C ARG A 64 -1.89 6.86 -2.64
N VAL A 65 -2.05 5.58 -2.93
CA VAL A 65 -0.92 4.68 -3.21
C VAL A 65 0.05 5.33 -4.20
N ASP A 66 -0.48 6.09 -5.17
CA ASP A 66 0.27 6.97 -6.05
C ASP A 66 1.33 7.82 -5.32
N LYS A 67 0.96 8.51 -4.23
CA LYS A 67 1.88 9.40 -3.49
C LYS A 67 2.97 8.64 -2.77
N ILE A 68 2.67 7.45 -2.26
CA ILE A 68 3.67 6.59 -1.62
C ILE A 68 4.67 6.12 -2.67
N ILE A 69 4.19 5.72 -3.84
CA ILE A 69 5.06 5.30 -4.94
C ILE A 69 5.89 6.46 -5.46
N ASP A 70 5.29 7.63 -5.68
CA ASP A 70 5.99 8.85 -6.10
C ASP A 70 7.13 9.18 -5.12
N GLN A 71 6.87 9.11 -3.81
CA GLN A 71 7.86 9.37 -2.78
C GLN A 71 9.01 8.36 -2.80
N LEU A 72 8.70 7.06 -2.91
CA LEU A 72 9.71 6.01 -3.07
C LEU A 72 10.58 6.26 -4.31
N HIS A 73 9.94 6.65 -5.41
CA HIS A 73 10.62 6.96 -6.67
C HIS A 73 11.54 8.18 -6.52
N GLN A 74 11.12 9.20 -5.78
CA GLN A 74 11.93 10.40 -5.50
C GLN A 74 13.21 10.05 -4.71
N PHE A 75 13.13 9.18 -3.70
CA PHE A 75 14.31 8.72 -2.96
C PHE A 75 15.29 7.94 -3.85
N ILE A 76 14.77 7.15 -4.78
CA ILE A 76 15.59 6.41 -5.75
C ILE A 76 16.30 7.38 -6.72
N GLN A 77 15.57 8.36 -7.26
CA GLN A 77 16.13 9.36 -8.17
C GLN A 77 17.18 10.26 -7.51
N SER A 78 17.03 10.55 -6.22
CA SER A 78 17.98 11.36 -5.44
C SER A 78 19.13 10.55 -4.83
N PHE A 79 19.16 9.22 -5.03
CA PHE A 79 20.13 8.32 -4.41
C PHE A 79 20.19 8.42 -2.87
N ASP A 80 19.05 8.72 -2.24
CA ASP A 80 18.92 8.76 -0.79
C ASP A 80 18.48 7.40 -0.23
N LEU A 81 19.47 6.54 -0.01
CA LEU A 81 19.25 5.23 0.59
C LEU A 81 18.74 5.31 2.04
N ALA A 82 19.18 6.32 2.81
CA ALA A 82 18.81 6.44 4.22
C ALA A 82 17.32 6.78 4.33
N GLY A 83 16.88 7.80 3.60
CA GLY A 83 15.46 8.18 3.51
C GLY A 83 14.59 7.05 2.98
N LEU A 84 15.05 6.31 1.96
CA LEU A 84 14.32 5.14 1.44
C LEU A 84 14.11 4.05 2.50
N LYS A 85 15.15 3.71 3.28
CA LYS A 85 15.08 2.71 4.36
C LYS A 85 14.14 3.17 5.47
N GLU A 86 14.30 4.40 5.92
CA GLU A 86 13.51 4.97 7.00
C GLU A 86 12.04 5.03 6.61
N TYR A 87 11.74 5.47 5.38
CA TYR A 87 10.39 5.51 4.85
C TYR A 87 9.78 4.12 4.71
N TRP A 88 10.52 3.12 4.21
CA TRP A 88 10.04 1.74 4.18
C TRP A 88 9.77 1.19 5.58
N SER A 89 10.66 1.47 6.55
CA SER A 89 10.46 1.10 7.96
C SER A 89 9.21 1.75 8.55
N TYR A 90 8.96 3.02 8.23
CA TYR A 90 7.73 3.71 8.61
C TYR A 90 6.49 2.99 8.07
N LEU A 91 6.50 2.60 6.78
CA LEU A 91 5.40 1.81 6.20
C LEU A 91 5.23 0.46 6.90
N ASP A 92 6.34 -0.21 7.23
CA ASP A 92 6.35 -1.49 7.94
C ASP A 92 5.73 -1.39 9.34
N HIS A 93 6.17 -0.41 10.13
CA HIS A 93 5.65 -0.20 11.48
C HIS A 93 4.19 0.26 11.47
N ARG A 94 3.81 1.11 10.52
CA ARG A 94 2.47 1.71 10.48
C ARG A 94 1.41 0.76 9.92
N PHE A 95 1.76 -0.02 8.90
CA PHE A 95 0.81 -0.83 8.14
C PHE A 95 1.12 -2.31 8.20
N PHE A 96 2.36 -2.71 7.96
CA PHE A 96 2.70 -4.14 7.85
C PHE A 96 2.73 -4.84 9.21
N SER A 97 2.94 -4.12 10.30
CA SER A 97 2.81 -4.62 11.68
C SER A 97 1.41 -5.11 12.03
N ARG A 98 0.39 -4.61 11.32
CA ARG A 98 -1.02 -5.01 11.48
C ARG A 98 -1.43 -6.14 10.54
N LEU A 99 -0.56 -6.56 9.63
CA LEU A 99 -0.81 -7.69 8.75
C LEU A 99 -0.59 -9.01 9.49
N GLU A 100 -1.35 -10.02 9.10
CA GLU A 100 -1.09 -11.40 9.50
C GLU A 100 0.28 -11.87 8.98
N ASP A 101 0.93 -12.76 9.74
CA ASP A 101 2.27 -13.26 9.41
C ASP A 101 2.36 -13.93 8.04
N VAL A 102 1.22 -14.40 7.49
CA VAL A 102 1.11 -14.96 6.14
C VAL A 102 1.56 -13.97 5.05
N TYR A 103 1.43 -12.65 5.28
CA TYR A 103 1.83 -11.62 4.32
C TYR A 103 3.28 -11.14 4.48
N ARG A 104 3.96 -11.49 5.58
CA ARG A 104 5.38 -11.13 5.82
C ARG A 104 6.32 -11.54 4.67
N PRO A 105 6.20 -12.74 4.05
CA PRO A 105 7.05 -13.11 2.92
C PRO A 105 6.85 -12.20 1.71
N THR A 106 5.62 -11.75 1.45
CA THR A 106 5.29 -10.86 0.34
C THR A 106 5.87 -9.46 0.57
N VAL A 107 5.73 -8.92 1.78
CA VAL A 107 6.36 -7.64 2.17
C VAL A 107 7.88 -7.71 2.01
N ASN A 108 8.50 -8.80 2.47
CA ASN A 108 9.93 -9.01 2.30
C ASN A 108 10.35 -9.09 0.83
N LYS A 109 9.57 -9.76 -0.03
CA LYS A 109 9.82 -9.79 -1.48
C LYS A 109 9.72 -8.40 -2.11
N LEU A 110 8.73 -7.59 -1.72
CA LEU A 110 8.58 -6.21 -2.20
C LEU A 110 9.76 -5.33 -1.76
N ARG A 111 10.20 -5.45 -0.49
CA ARG A 111 11.39 -4.77 0.04
C ARG A 111 12.64 -5.13 -0.75
N THR A 112 12.86 -6.43 -0.99
CA THR A 112 14.01 -6.92 -1.77
C THR A 112 13.97 -6.37 -3.20
N SER A 113 12.81 -6.42 -3.86
CA SER A 113 12.65 -5.87 -5.21
C SER A 113 12.86 -4.36 -5.26
N LEU A 114 12.43 -3.61 -4.25
CA LEU A 114 12.68 -2.17 -4.12
C LEU A 114 14.18 -1.85 -4.07
N PHE A 115 14.93 -2.59 -3.26
CA PHE A 115 16.39 -2.41 -3.18
C PHE A 115 17.11 -2.84 -4.46
N ARG A 116 16.66 -3.91 -5.12
CA ARG A 116 17.17 -4.27 -6.45
C ARG A 116 16.89 -3.19 -7.48
N TYR A 117 15.72 -2.57 -7.43
CA TYR A 117 15.37 -1.46 -8.32
C TYR A 117 16.27 -0.24 -8.08
N TYR A 118 16.54 0.10 -6.82
CA TYR A 118 17.52 1.14 -6.47
C TYR A 118 18.92 0.85 -7.05
N LEU A 119 19.41 -0.38 -6.90
CA LEU A 119 20.72 -0.79 -7.42
C LEU A 119 20.79 -0.76 -8.96
N VAL A 120 19.76 -1.25 -9.63
CA VAL A 120 19.68 -1.19 -11.10
C VAL A 120 19.70 0.27 -11.55
N PHE A 121 18.96 1.14 -10.86
CA PHE A 121 18.92 2.58 -11.17
C PHE A 121 20.28 3.27 -10.98
N SER A 122 21.02 2.95 -9.89
CA SER A 122 22.36 3.51 -9.66
C SER A 122 23.39 3.04 -10.69
N VAL A 123 23.32 1.77 -11.10
CA VAL A 123 24.15 1.22 -12.16
C VAL A 123 23.83 1.84 -13.53
N GLN A 124 22.55 1.97 -13.89
CA GLN A 124 22.11 2.61 -15.14
C GLN A 124 22.55 4.08 -15.21
N SER A 125 22.56 4.76 -14.07
CA SER A 125 23.03 6.15 -13.94
C SER A 125 24.56 6.28 -13.91
N LYS A 126 25.30 5.16 -14.07
CA LYS A 126 26.77 5.07 -13.98
C LYS A 126 27.35 5.55 -12.64
N ASN A 127 26.54 5.61 -11.59
CA ASN A 127 26.94 6.01 -10.24
C ASN A 127 27.34 4.80 -9.41
N LEU A 128 28.50 4.21 -9.74
CA LEU A 128 29.04 3.04 -9.05
C LEU A 128 29.36 3.32 -7.58
N GLU A 129 29.70 4.56 -7.22
CA GLU A 129 29.94 4.96 -5.82
C GLU A 129 28.71 4.71 -4.94
N LYS A 130 27.51 5.05 -5.42
CA LYS A 130 26.25 4.82 -4.70
C LYS A 130 25.89 3.35 -4.59
N THR A 131 26.22 2.56 -5.62
CA THR A 131 26.09 1.11 -5.60
C THR A 131 27.01 0.50 -4.53
N GLN A 132 28.27 0.95 -4.45
CA GLN A 132 29.22 0.50 -3.43
C GLN A 132 28.79 0.93 -2.02
N GLU A 133 28.33 2.16 -1.86
CA GLU A 133 27.79 2.68 -0.59
C GLU A 133 26.61 1.83 -0.09
N PHE A 134 25.71 1.40 -0.99
CA PHE A 134 24.62 0.50 -0.65
C PHE A 134 25.13 -0.80 -0.06
N PHE A 135 26.06 -1.49 -0.74
CA PHE A 135 26.60 -2.75 -0.24
C PHE A 135 27.40 -2.56 1.03
N GLN A 136 28.13 -1.46 1.19
CA GLN A 136 28.89 -1.20 2.42
C GLN A 136 27.95 -1.01 3.63
N LYS A 137 26.84 -0.28 3.46
CA LYS A 137 25.85 -0.04 4.53
C LYS A 137 24.92 -1.23 4.80
N GLN A 138 24.66 -2.06 3.79
CA GLN A 138 23.67 -3.13 3.85
C GLN A 138 24.27 -4.54 3.89
N ALA A 139 25.59 -4.70 3.68
CA ALA A 139 26.22 -6.02 3.62
C ALA A 139 25.93 -6.86 4.85
N VAL A 140 26.00 -6.27 6.05
CA VAL A 140 25.78 -6.99 7.32
C VAL A 140 24.38 -7.57 7.40
N ASP A 141 23.37 -6.80 6.96
CA ASP A 141 21.96 -7.22 6.97
C ASP A 141 21.62 -8.20 5.83
N LEU A 142 22.31 -8.07 4.68
CA LEU A 142 22.01 -8.82 3.46
C LEU A 142 22.83 -10.11 3.30
N GLN A 143 23.98 -10.24 3.96
CA GLN A 143 24.87 -11.42 3.86
C GLN A 143 24.19 -12.72 4.29
N GLY A 144 23.23 -12.66 5.22
CA GLY A 144 22.43 -13.82 5.64
C GLY A 144 21.41 -14.31 4.61
N GLN A 145 21.18 -13.55 3.52
CA GLN A 145 20.16 -13.86 2.54
C GLN A 145 20.78 -14.44 1.26
N ALA A 146 20.45 -15.69 0.97
CA ALA A 146 20.98 -16.40 -0.20
C ALA A 146 20.71 -15.67 -1.52
N GLU A 147 19.59 -14.96 -1.62
CA GLU A 147 19.16 -14.20 -2.81
C GLU A 147 20.01 -12.95 -3.11
N TRP A 148 20.81 -12.49 -2.16
CA TRP A 148 21.68 -11.32 -2.30
C TRP A 148 23.12 -11.70 -2.64
N ARG A 149 23.52 -12.97 -2.47
CA ARG A 149 24.88 -13.45 -2.72
C ARG A 149 25.38 -13.09 -4.12
N ASP A 150 24.56 -13.37 -5.13
CA ASP A 150 24.92 -13.07 -6.52
C ASP A 150 24.87 -11.58 -6.82
N TRP A 151 24.17 -10.77 -6.03
CA TRP A 151 24.12 -9.31 -6.23
C TRP A 151 25.38 -8.60 -5.73
N PHE A 152 26.16 -9.19 -4.82
CA PHE A 152 27.41 -8.59 -4.32
C PHE A 152 28.50 -8.48 -5.39
N ILE A 153 28.44 -9.28 -6.47
CA ILE A 153 29.37 -9.17 -7.59
C ILE A 153 29.01 -8.01 -8.53
N LEU A 154 27.81 -7.44 -8.42
CA LEU A 154 27.29 -6.41 -9.32
C LEU A 154 28.21 -5.17 -9.48
N PRO A 155 28.81 -4.60 -8.42
CA PRO A 155 29.71 -3.45 -8.54
C PRO A 155 31.01 -3.76 -9.32
N PHE A 156 31.36 -5.03 -9.45
CA PHE A 156 32.58 -5.49 -10.12
C PHE A 156 32.34 -5.91 -11.57
N ILE A 157 31.08 -5.94 -12.03
CA ILE A 157 30.72 -6.28 -13.41
C ILE A 157 30.64 -5.01 -14.24
N SER A 158 31.41 -4.95 -15.33
CA SER A 158 31.50 -3.79 -16.22
C SER A 158 30.22 -3.55 -17.05
N ALA A 159 29.49 -4.61 -17.39
CA ALA A 159 28.24 -4.57 -18.18
C ALA A 159 27.21 -5.56 -17.63
N PRO A 160 26.54 -5.24 -16.50
CA PRO A 160 25.61 -6.16 -15.85
C PRO A 160 24.36 -6.44 -16.70
N GLU A 161 24.02 -5.57 -17.65
CA GLU A 161 22.94 -5.76 -18.63
C GLU A 161 23.19 -6.91 -19.63
N GLN A 162 24.46 -7.27 -19.88
CA GLN A 162 24.86 -8.36 -20.78
C GLN A 162 24.88 -9.72 -20.08
N ASN A 163 24.82 -9.73 -18.75
CA ASN A 163 24.85 -10.97 -17.99
C ASN A 163 23.44 -11.59 -17.94
N PRO A 164 23.22 -12.83 -18.42
CA PRO A 164 21.89 -13.43 -18.51
C PRO A 164 21.13 -13.46 -17.17
N SER A 165 21.85 -13.54 -16.06
CA SER A 165 21.27 -13.58 -14.71
C SER A 165 20.72 -12.24 -14.24
N PHE A 166 21.29 -11.12 -14.72
CA PHE A 166 20.88 -9.77 -14.32
C PHE A 166 20.09 -9.03 -15.38
N SER A 167 20.29 -9.38 -16.66
CA SER A 167 19.63 -8.76 -17.82
C SER A 167 18.11 -8.54 -17.65
N PRO A 168 17.32 -9.49 -17.10
CA PRO A 168 15.88 -9.28 -16.88
C PRO A 168 15.56 -8.09 -15.95
N TYR A 169 16.40 -7.83 -14.94
CA TYR A 169 16.20 -6.76 -13.96
C TYR A 169 16.50 -5.38 -14.52
N PHE A 170 17.36 -5.29 -15.55
CA PHE A 170 17.66 -4.04 -16.25
C PHE A 170 16.57 -3.65 -17.26
N SER A 171 15.60 -4.54 -17.51
CA SER A 171 14.47 -4.24 -18.39
C SER A 171 13.48 -3.26 -17.73
N ARG A 172 12.99 -2.30 -18.51
CA ARG A 172 11.93 -1.39 -18.07
C ARG A 172 10.65 -2.13 -17.70
N GLN A 173 10.36 -3.23 -18.39
CA GLN A 173 9.21 -4.09 -18.12
C GLN A 173 9.23 -4.67 -16.71
N TRP A 174 10.40 -5.09 -16.21
CA TRP A 174 10.53 -5.58 -14.84
C TRP A 174 10.24 -4.49 -13.81
N ALA A 175 10.81 -3.29 -14.00
CA ALA A 175 10.57 -2.15 -13.14
C ALA A 175 9.08 -1.75 -13.09
N ASP A 176 8.43 -1.65 -14.25
CA ASP A 176 7.01 -1.32 -14.35
C ASP A 176 6.14 -2.40 -13.67
N THR A 177 6.47 -3.68 -13.87
CA THR A 177 5.77 -4.81 -13.24
C THR A 177 5.92 -4.77 -11.71
N PHE A 178 7.11 -4.45 -11.21
CA PHE A 178 7.35 -4.28 -9.78
C PHE A 178 6.51 -3.13 -9.20
N LEU A 179 6.51 -1.96 -9.85
CA LEU A 179 5.76 -0.79 -9.40
C LEU A 179 4.25 -1.05 -9.37
N VAL A 180 3.71 -1.69 -10.42
CA VAL A 180 2.30 -2.11 -10.46
C VAL A 180 1.99 -3.11 -9.36
N SER A 181 2.89 -4.06 -9.09
CA SER A 181 2.71 -5.05 -8.02
C SER A 181 2.69 -4.40 -6.63
N LEU A 182 3.60 -3.45 -6.38
CA LEU A 182 3.63 -2.66 -5.16
C LEU A 182 2.36 -1.82 -5.01
N HIS A 183 1.92 -1.17 -6.09
CA HIS A 183 0.69 -0.40 -6.11
C HIS A 183 -0.52 -1.26 -5.76
N ASN A 184 -0.65 -2.42 -6.40
CA ASN A 184 -1.77 -3.33 -6.16
C ASN A 184 -1.76 -3.86 -4.72
N PHE A 185 -0.58 -4.22 -4.20
CA PHE A 185 -0.45 -4.67 -2.81
C PHE A 185 -0.89 -3.60 -1.82
N LEU A 186 -0.37 -2.38 -1.94
CA LEU A 186 -0.74 -1.25 -1.07
C LEU A 186 -2.22 -0.89 -1.21
N SER A 187 -2.78 -0.94 -2.42
CA SER A 187 -4.20 -0.66 -2.68
C SER A 187 -5.11 -1.65 -1.97
N VAL A 188 -4.77 -2.94 -2.02
CA VAL A 188 -5.52 -4.00 -1.31
C VAL A 188 -5.36 -3.82 0.20
N LEU A 189 -4.15 -3.55 0.68
CA LEU A 189 -3.87 -3.36 2.09
C LEU A 189 -4.68 -2.21 2.69
N PHE A 190 -4.69 -1.05 2.03
CA PHE A 190 -5.45 0.11 2.51
C PHE A 190 -6.96 -0.13 2.44
N ARG A 191 -7.44 -0.85 1.42
CA ARG A 191 -8.85 -1.25 1.36
C ARG A 191 -9.24 -2.13 2.55
N CYS A 192 -8.40 -3.10 2.92
CA CYS A 192 -8.63 -3.94 4.09
C CYS A 192 -8.57 -3.13 5.41
N MET A 193 -7.63 -2.21 5.54
CA MET A 193 -7.52 -1.32 6.71
C MET A 193 -8.73 -0.40 6.86
N HIS A 194 -9.30 0.11 5.76
CA HIS A 194 -10.51 0.94 5.78
C HIS A 194 -11.79 0.16 6.11
N ILE A 195 -11.83 -1.15 5.85
CA ILE A 195 -13.01 -2.00 6.12
C ILE A 195 -13.08 -2.44 7.59
N LEU A 196 -11.93 -2.61 8.26
CA LEU A 196 -11.84 -3.09 9.65
C LEU A 196 -12.59 -2.21 10.69
N PRO A 197 -12.51 -0.86 10.65
CA PRO A 197 -13.31 0.00 11.53
C PRO A 197 -14.82 -0.10 11.28
N VAL A 198 -15.23 -0.28 10.02
CA VAL A 198 -16.64 -0.31 9.61
C VAL A 198 -17.33 -1.59 10.06
N LEU A 199 -16.64 -2.74 10.04
CA LEU A 199 -17.18 -4.00 10.54
C LEU A 199 -17.33 -3.99 12.06
N TYR A 200 -16.37 -3.40 12.78
CA TYR A 200 -16.43 -3.30 14.24
C TYR A 200 -17.56 -2.37 14.73
N LEU A 201 -17.82 -1.26 14.02
CA LEU A 201 -18.98 -0.41 14.30
C LEU A 201 -20.31 -1.07 13.95
N ARG A 202 -20.38 -1.86 12.87
CA ARG A 202 -21.60 -2.59 12.49
C ARG A 202 -21.95 -3.71 13.47
N THR A 203 -20.97 -4.43 14.00
CA THR A 203 -21.24 -5.38 15.08
C THR A 203 -21.69 -4.63 16.33
N PHE A 204 -21.04 -3.53 16.73
CA PHE A 204 -21.48 -2.74 17.90
C PHE A 204 -22.90 -2.15 17.76
N GLN A 205 -23.29 -1.67 16.58
CA GLN A 205 -24.66 -1.21 16.33
C GLN A 205 -25.67 -2.36 16.28
N GLY A 206 -25.27 -3.56 15.82
CA GLY A 206 -26.11 -4.76 15.84
C GLY A 206 -26.50 -5.16 17.27
N TRP A 207 -25.57 -5.15 18.22
CA TRP A 207 -25.85 -5.54 19.61
C TRP A 207 -26.66 -4.50 20.40
N ASN A 208 -26.54 -3.21 20.07
CA ASN A 208 -27.30 -2.16 20.76
C ASN A 208 -28.80 -2.15 20.40
N LEU A 209 -29.15 -2.61 19.19
CA LEU A 209 -30.55 -2.74 18.76
C LEU A 209 -31.28 -3.94 19.40
N TYR A 210 -30.57 -5.03 19.73
CA TYR A 210 -31.18 -6.17 20.43
C TYR A 210 -31.41 -5.91 21.93
N LEU A 211 -30.57 -5.10 22.57
CA LEU A 211 -30.72 -4.74 24.00
C LEU A 211 -31.81 -3.69 24.25
N LEU A 212 -32.13 -2.83 23.27
CA LEU A 212 -33.22 -1.84 23.37
C LEU A 212 -34.59 -2.39 22.95
N SER A 213 -34.66 -3.60 22.40
CA SER A 213 -35.89 -4.28 21.98
C SER A 213 -36.45 -5.25 23.02
N SER A 214 -35.83 -5.36 24.21
CA SER A 214 -36.24 -6.27 25.29
C SER A 214 -36.66 -5.55 26.58
N ASN A 215 -37.25 -4.36 26.47
CA ASN A 215 -38.03 -3.74 27.56
C ASN A 215 -39.39 -3.28 27.03
#